data_AF-A0A8J7IID0-F1
#
_entry.id   AF-A0A8J7IID0-F1
#
_cell.length_a   1.000
_cell.length_b   1.000
_cell.length_c   1.000
_cell.angle_alpha   90.00
_cell.angle_beta   90.00
_cell.angle_gamma   90.00
#
_symmetry.space_group_name_H-M   'P 1'
#
loop_
_entity.id
_entity.type
_entity.pdbx_description
1 polymer ?
#
loop_
_entity_poly.entity_id
_entity_poly.type
_entity_poly.pdbx_seq_one_letter_code
_entity_poly.pdbx_strand_id
1 'polypeptide(L)'
;MLVKQTKNLTFFIPNVSNNSGAPFFDAGISAGFPSPAEDFKEQRLSLDKELIKNKEATFFARVSGQSMIGAGLDDNDLLVIDRSLEPANNKIAVCFLDGEFTVKRLRVDKGEVWLQPENPDYPIIKITQQNDFIIWGIVTNVIKKV
;
A
#
# COMPACT_ATOMS: atom_id res chain seq x y z
N MET A 1 -32.99 6.38 -7.17
CA MET A 1 -33.00 6.98 -8.52
C MET A 1 -33.40 8.44 -8.35
N LEU A 2 -32.54 9.39 -8.70
CA LEU A 2 -32.87 10.82 -8.62
C LEU A 2 -32.87 11.40 -10.03
N VAL A 3 -34.00 11.95 -10.42
CA VAL A 3 -34.19 12.56 -11.74
C VAL A 3 -34.12 14.07 -11.57
N LYS A 4 -33.22 14.73 -12.29
CA LYS A 4 -33.19 16.19 -12.40
C LYS A 4 -33.57 16.56 -13.84
N GLN A 5 -34.73 17.20 -14.01
CA GLN A 5 -35.23 17.62 -15.32
C GLN A 5 -34.96 19.11 -15.54
N THR A 6 -34.31 19.42 -16.67
CA THR A 6 -34.37 20.76 -17.28
C THR A 6 -34.66 20.60 -18.77
N LYS A 7 -35.54 21.48 -19.28
CA LYS A 7 -36.22 21.40 -20.59
C LYS A 7 -35.33 20.81 -21.70
N ASN A 8 -35.79 19.67 -22.23
CA ASN A 8 -35.34 19.00 -23.48
C ASN A 8 -34.05 18.18 -23.51
N LEU A 9 -33.41 17.84 -22.39
CA LEU A 9 -32.36 16.81 -22.40
C LEU A 9 -32.56 15.82 -21.25
N THR A 10 -32.73 14.54 -21.61
CA THR A 10 -32.74 13.43 -20.64
C THR A 10 -31.34 12.83 -20.59
N PHE A 11 -30.59 13.15 -19.55
CA PHE A 11 -29.31 12.49 -19.29
C PHE A 11 -29.56 11.22 -18.47
N PHE A 12 -29.31 10.06 -19.07
CA PHE A 12 -29.18 8.81 -18.34
C PHE A 12 -27.79 8.75 -17.72
N ILE A 13 -27.68 9.13 -16.44
CA ILE A 13 -26.47 8.87 -15.66
C ILE A 13 -26.59 7.42 -15.18
N PRO A 14 -25.70 6.50 -15.60
CA PRO A 14 -25.72 5.16 -15.04
C PRO A 14 -25.57 5.27 -13.53
N ASN A 15 -26.44 4.57 -12.79
CA ASN A 15 -26.18 4.30 -11.38
C ASN A 15 -24.89 3.46 -11.37
N VAL A 16 -23.75 4.11 -11.16
CA VAL A 16 -22.53 3.43 -10.76
C VAL A 16 -22.81 2.93 -9.35
N SER A 17 -23.52 1.82 -9.26
CA SER A 17 -23.52 1.01 -8.06
C SER A 17 -22.08 0.53 -7.94
N ASN A 18 -21.26 1.31 -7.24
CA ASN A 18 -19.92 0.95 -6.80
C ASN A 18 -20.06 -0.18 -5.78
N ASN A 19 -20.57 -1.34 -6.21
CA ASN A 19 -20.42 -2.58 -5.48
C ASN A 19 -19.03 -3.15 -5.84
N SER A 20 -18.01 -2.32 -5.68
CA SER A 20 -16.62 -2.67 -5.93
C SER A 20 -16.18 -3.61 -4.81
N GLY A 21 -15.89 -4.84 -5.19
CA GLY A 21 -15.43 -5.87 -4.26
C GLY A 21 -15.77 -7.26 -4.74
N ALA A 22 -14.99 -8.24 -4.28
CA ALA A 22 -15.24 -9.64 -4.53
C ALA A 22 -16.01 -10.25 -3.34
N PRO A 23 -16.76 -11.35 -3.54
CA PRO A 23 -17.22 -12.16 -2.42
C PRO A 23 -16.06 -12.46 -1.48
N PHE A 24 -16.27 -12.20 -0.20
CA PHE A 24 -15.31 -12.41 0.87
C PHE A 24 -15.87 -13.42 1.85
N PHE A 25 -15.04 -14.40 2.15
CA PHE A 25 -15.35 -15.48 3.07
C PHE A 25 -14.51 -15.29 4.31
N ASP A 26 -15.12 -14.75 5.37
CA ASP A 26 -14.48 -14.50 6.66
C ASP A 26 -14.28 -15.79 7.48
N ALA A 27 -15.03 -16.83 7.13
CA ALA A 27 -14.74 -18.20 7.57
C ALA A 27 -13.39 -18.60 6.95
N GLY A 28 -12.32 -18.44 7.73
CA GLY A 28 -10.94 -18.59 7.28
C GLY A 28 -10.77 -19.80 6.35
N ILE A 29 -10.30 -19.54 5.13
CA ILE A 29 -10.04 -20.60 4.16
C ILE A 29 -8.86 -21.42 4.70
N SER A 30 -9.15 -22.63 5.18
CA SER A 30 -8.13 -23.57 5.63
C SER A 30 -7.18 -23.87 4.48
N ALA A 31 -5.88 -23.70 4.71
CA ALA A 31 -4.83 -24.20 3.82
C ALA A 31 -4.69 -25.75 3.85
N GLY A 32 -5.56 -26.44 4.62
CA GLY A 32 -5.58 -27.89 4.83
C GLY A 32 -6.94 -28.53 4.51
N PHE A 33 -7.37 -29.53 5.28
CA PHE A 33 -8.59 -30.31 4.99
C PHE A 33 -9.86 -29.44 5.15
N PRO A 34 -10.76 -29.39 4.14
CA PRO A 34 -11.94 -28.54 4.19
C PRO A 34 -12.99 -29.13 5.14
N SER A 35 -13.41 -28.35 6.14
CA SER A 35 -14.57 -28.70 6.97
C SER A 35 -15.86 -28.35 6.24
N PRO A 36 -16.84 -29.26 6.17
CA PRO A 36 -18.10 -29.00 5.49
C PRO A 36 -19.06 -28.22 6.39
N ALA A 37 -19.75 -27.27 5.77
CA ALA A 37 -20.91 -26.51 6.23
C ALA A 37 -20.65 -25.36 7.23
N GLU A 38 -20.61 -24.14 6.68
CA GLU A 38 -21.04 -22.94 7.39
C GLU A 38 -21.92 -22.10 6.46
N ASP A 39 -23.05 -21.61 6.97
CA ASP A 39 -23.96 -20.74 6.25
C ASP A 39 -23.23 -19.45 5.81
N PHE A 40 -22.89 -19.39 4.53
CA PHE A 40 -22.11 -18.32 3.94
C PHE A 40 -22.91 -17.02 3.92
N LYS A 41 -22.67 -16.13 4.90
CA LYS A 41 -23.05 -14.73 4.75
C LYS A 41 -22.18 -14.13 3.65
N GLU A 42 -22.78 -13.78 2.51
CA GLU A 42 -22.10 -13.05 1.43
C GLU A 42 -21.67 -11.66 1.94
N GLN A 43 -20.44 -11.57 2.46
CA GLN A 43 -19.76 -10.29 2.63
C GLN A 43 -19.01 -9.98 1.33
N ARG A 44 -18.87 -8.71 0.98
CA ARG A 44 -18.04 -8.28 -0.15
C ARG A 44 -16.88 -7.45 0.37
N LEU A 45 -15.66 -7.81 -0.04
CA LEU A 45 -14.45 -7.09 0.30
C LEU A 45 -13.99 -6.22 -0.87
N SER A 46 -13.78 -4.94 -0.60
CA SER A 46 -13.19 -3.98 -1.51
C SER A 46 -11.75 -3.73 -1.09
N LEU A 47 -10.77 -4.06 -1.94
CA LEU A 47 -9.35 -3.82 -1.62
C LEU A 47 -9.06 -2.33 -1.39
N ASP A 48 -9.75 -1.45 -2.11
CA ASP A 48 -9.69 -0.01 -1.84
C ASP A 48 -10.08 0.32 -0.41
N LYS A 49 -11.17 -0.24 0.11
CA LYS A 49 -11.63 0.06 1.47
C LYS A 49 -10.77 -0.59 2.54
N GLU A 50 -10.20 -1.76 2.22
CA GLU A 50 -9.38 -2.53 3.15
C GLU A 50 -7.98 -1.93 3.28
N LEU A 51 -7.35 -1.58 2.16
CA LEU A 51 -5.95 -1.18 2.10
C LEU A 51 -5.75 0.34 2.17
N ILE A 52 -6.76 1.12 1.78
CA ILE A 52 -6.66 2.59 1.68
C ILE A 52 -7.48 3.25 2.79
N LYS A 53 -6.79 3.78 3.81
CA LYS A 53 -7.42 4.57 4.88
C LYS A 53 -7.77 5.99 4.41
N ASN A 54 -6.84 6.62 3.69
CA ASN A 54 -7.01 7.98 3.18
C ASN A 54 -6.66 8.04 1.69
N LYS A 55 -7.69 8.09 0.82
CA LYS A 55 -7.52 8.04 -0.64
C LYS A 55 -6.68 9.20 -1.20
N GLU A 56 -6.83 10.39 -0.64
CA GLU A 56 -6.11 11.58 -1.12
C GLU A 56 -4.63 11.56 -0.74
N ALA A 57 -4.28 10.83 0.33
CA ALA A 57 -2.91 10.69 0.81
C ALA A 57 -2.27 9.36 0.41
N THR A 58 -2.99 8.47 -0.28
CA THR A 58 -2.48 7.14 -0.64
C THR A 58 -2.12 7.07 -2.10
N PHE A 59 -0.96 6.48 -2.39
CA PHE A 59 -0.52 6.18 -3.74
C PHE A 59 0.15 4.81 -3.79
N PHE A 60 0.38 4.32 -5.00
CA PHE A 60 0.96 3.00 -5.22
C PHE A 60 2.28 3.11 -5.98
N ALA A 61 3.20 2.21 -5.70
CA ALA A 61 4.45 2.06 -6.46
C ALA A 61 4.80 0.59 -6.61
N ARG A 62 5.56 0.25 -7.65
CA ARG A 62 6.14 -1.10 -7.80
C ARG A 62 7.55 -1.12 -7.25
N VAL A 63 7.87 -2.17 -6.50
CA VAL A 63 9.24 -2.44 -6.09
C VAL A 63 10.06 -2.78 -7.32
N SER A 64 11.27 -2.22 -7.37
CA SER A 64 12.31 -2.57 -8.33
C SER A 64 13.58 -2.95 -7.56
N GLY A 65 14.07 -4.16 -7.79
CA GLY A 65 15.26 -4.71 -7.13
C GLY A 65 14.99 -5.44 -5.82
N GLN A 66 16.07 -5.85 -5.15
CA GLN A 66 16.04 -6.86 -4.07
C GLN A 66 16.54 -6.34 -2.72
N SER A 67 16.66 -5.02 -2.55
CA SER A 67 17.23 -4.43 -1.33
C SER A 67 16.39 -4.64 -0.06
N MET A 68 15.14 -5.12 -0.20
CA MET A 68 14.17 -5.24 0.88
C MET A 68 13.59 -6.65 1.03
N ILE A 69 14.25 -7.68 0.48
CA ILE A 69 13.78 -9.08 0.51
C ILE A 69 13.55 -9.62 1.93
N GLY A 70 14.39 -9.26 2.89
CA GLY A 70 14.26 -9.66 4.29
C GLY A 70 13.04 -9.04 4.99
N ALA A 71 12.45 -7.98 4.41
CA ALA A 71 11.18 -7.41 4.83
C ALA A 71 9.97 -7.98 4.07
N GLY A 72 10.17 -8.97 3.19
CA GLY A 72 9.12 -9.56 2.36
C GLY A 72 8.70 -8.70 1.17
N LEU A 73 9.57 -7.78 0.73
CA LEU A 73 9.39 -7.00 -0.50
C LEU A 73 10.29 -7.60 -1.58
N ASP A 74 9.68 -8.27 -2.56
CA ASP A 74 10.37 -8.75 -3.73
C ASP A 74 10.16 -7.81 -4.92
N ASP A 75 11.00 -7.99 -5.94
CA ASP A 75 10.86 -7.29 -7.20
C ASP A 75 9.46 -7.47 -7.80
N ASN A 76 8.93 -6.39 -8.40
CA ASN A 76 7.58 -6.28 -8.97
C ASN A 76 6.40 -6.29 -7.97
N ASP A 77 6.63 -6.39 -6.66
CA ASP A 77 5.56 -6.24 -5.66
C ASP A 77 4.93 -4.84 -5.72
N LEU A 78 3.61 -4.78 -5.47
CA LEU A 78 2.86 -3.53 -5.44
C LEU A 78 2.76 -3.01 -4.01
N LEU A 79 3.28 -1.81 -3.77
CA LEU A 79 3.25 -1.13 -2.49
C LEU A 79 2.04 -0.22 -2.38
N VAL A 80 1.40 -0.23 -1.22
CA VAL A 80 0.42 0.79 -0.80
C VAL A 80 1.13 1.76 0.13
N ILE A 81 1.14 3.05 -0.23
CA ILE A 81 1.96 4.06 0.43
C ILE A 81 1.08 5.21 0.87
N ASP A 82 1.16 5.57 2.14
CA ASP A 82 0.37 6.63 2.76
C ASP A 82 1.27 7.80 3.18
N ARG A 83 0.98 8.99 2.64
CA ARG A 83 1.70 10.26 2.92
C ARG A 83 1.25 10.93 4.21
N SER A 84 0.08 10.57 4.73
CA SER A 84 -0.47 11.17 5.96
C SER A 84 0.14 10.57 7.22
N LEU A 85 0.87 9.46 7.10
CA LEU A 85 1.54 8.81 8.22
C LEU A 85 2.90 9.45 8.49
N GLU A 86 3.15 9.73 9.77
CA GLU A 86 4.44 10.25 10.21
C GLU A 86 5.55 9.19 10.07
N PRO A 87 6.71 9.56 9.50
CA PRO A 87 7.88 8.69 9.49
C PRO A 87 8.38 8.41 10.91
N ALA A 88 8.64 7.14 11.21
CA ALA A 88 9.11 6.71 12.51
C ALA A 88 10.15 5.58 12.39
N ASN A 89 10.90 5.34 13.47
CA ASN A 89 11.86 4.25 13.54
C ASN A 89 11.21 2.90 13.19
N ASN A 90 11.94 2.05 12.47
CA ASN A 90 11.53 0.76 11.94
C ASN A 90 10.39 0.75 10.91
N LYS A 91 9.85 1.89 10.51
CA LYS A 91 8.88 1.96 9.40
C LYS A 91 9.58 1.78 8.06
N ILE A 92 8.89 1.14 7.11
CA ILE A 92 9.34 1.08 5.72
C ILE A 92 8.78 2.32 5.01
N ALA A 93 9.66 3.09 4.38
CA ALA A 93 9.30 4.32 3.72
C ALA A 93 9.77 4.33 2.27
N VAL A 94 8.98 4.99 1.43
CA VAL A 94 9.44 5.42 0.12
C VAL A 94 10.12 6.76 0.28
N CYS A 95 11.38 6.81 -0.12
CA CYS A 95 12.23 7.96 -0.02
C CYS A 95 12.67 8.39 -1.42
N PHE A 96 12.83 9.69 -1.60
CA PHE A 96 13.53 10.27 -2.73
C PHE A 96 14.89 10.72 -2.21
N LEU A 97 15.96 10.19 -2.80
CA LEU A 97 17.34 10.45 -2.39
C LEU A 97 18.16 10.76 -3.63
N ASP A 98 18.75 11.96 -3.66
CA ASP A 98 19.71 12.41 -4.68
C ASP A 98 19.22 12.19 -6.14
N GLY A 99 17.92 12.38 -6.37
CA GLY A 99 17.29 12.26 -7.70
C GLY A 99 16.57 10.94 -7.97
N GLU A 100 16.69 9.95 -7.09
CA GLU A 100 16.13 8.61 -7.30
C GLU A 100 15.17 8.16 -6.19
N PHE A 101 14.16 7.38 -6.56
CA PHE A 101 13.27 6.73 -5.61
C PHE A 101 13.89 5.46 -5.03
N THR A 102 13.81 5.31 -3.72
CA THR A 102 14.23 4.10 -3.01
C THR A 102 13.24 3.73 -1.93
N VAL A 103 13.18 2.45 -1.60
CA VAL A 103 12.38 1.92 -0.48
C VAL A 103 13.33 1.31 0.52
N LYS A 104 13.26 1.77 1.77
CA LYS A 104 14.16 1.36 2.85
C LYS A 104 13.44 1.38 4.19
N ARG A 105 13.97 0.63 5.16
CA ARG A 105 13.55 0.76 6.54
C ARG A 105 14.22 1.99 7.14
N LEU A 106 13.42 2.88 7.72
CA LEU A 106 13.90 4.02 8.47
C LEU A 106 14.48 3.53 9.79
N ARG A 107 15.75 3.80 10.02
CA ARG A 107 16.35 3.76 11.35
C ARG A 107 16.49 5.20 11.82
N VAL A 108 15.86 5.53 12.95
CA VAL A 108 15.91 6.86 13.55
C VAL A 108 16.44 6.70 14.97
N ASP A 109 17.63 7.22 15.22
CA ASP A 109 18.30 7.16 16.53
C ASP A 109 18.99 8.49 16.82
N LYS A 110 18.71 9.06 18.00
CA LYS A 110 19.36 10.30 18.50
C LYS A 110 19.39 11.48 17.50
N GLY A 111 18.35 11.63 16.68
CA GLY A 111 18.24 12.69 15.68
C GLY A 111 18.98 12.42 14.37
N GLU A 112 19.63 11.28 14.23
CA GLU A 112 20.18 10.80 12.97
C GLU A 112 19.19 9.86 12.27
N VAL A 113 19.19 9.90 10.94
CA VAL A 113 18.34 9.06 10.09
C VAL A 113 19.22 8.21 9.20
N TRP A 114 18.93 6.91 9.14
CA TRP A 114 19.55 5.98 8.21
C TRP A 114 18.49 5.23 7.43
N LEU A 115 18.81 4.95 6.18
CA LEU A 115 18.06 4.05 5.33
C LEU A 115 18.71 2.66 5.40
N GLN A 116 18.06 1.77 6.11
CA GLN A 116 18.51 0.41 6.32
C GLN A 116 17.86 -0.51 5.27
N PRO A 117 18.65 -1.14 4.37
CA PRO A 117 18.16 -2.23 3.55
C PRO A 117 17.88 -3.46 4.41
N GLU A 118 17.02 -4.33 3.90
CA GLU A 118 16.71 -5.65 4.47
C GLU A 118 17.31 -6.73 3.57
N ASN A 119 18.53 -6.47 3.10
CA ASN A 119 19.33 -7.38 2.31
C ASN A 119 20.82 -7.11 2.66
N PRO A 120 21.56 -8.13 3.16
CA PRO A 120 22.97 -7.99 3.52
C PRO A 120 23.89 -7.52 2.39
N ASP A 121 23.51 -7.74 1.13
CA ASP A 121 24.29 -7.36 -0.04
C ASP A 121 24.24 -5.84 -0.32
N TYR A 122 23.39 -5.10 0.39
CA TYR A 122 23.18 -3.67 0.21
C TYR A 122 23.69 -2.88 1.42
N PRO A 123 24.41 -1.76 1.21
CA PRO A 123 24.93 -0.95 2.31
C PRO A 123 23.83 -0.14 2.99
N ILE A 124 24.00 0.08 4.31
CA ILE A 124 23.20 1.05 5.06
C ILE A 124 23.61 2.47 4.62
N ILE A 125 22.62 3.32 4.35
CA ILE A 125 22.86 4.69 3.90
C ILE A 125 22.56 5.63 5.07
N LYS A 126 23.55 6.42 5.51
CA LYS A 126 23.35 7.49 6.49
C LYS A 126 22.89 8.75 5.75
N ILE A 127 21.78 9.33 6.19
CA ILE A 127 21.31 10.60 5.66
C ILE A 127 22.07 11.73 6.33
N THR A 128 22.60 12.64 5.51
CA THR A 128 23.35 13.82 5.92
C THR A 128 22.70 15.08 5.37
N GLN A 129 23.12 16.25 5.85
CA GLN A 129 22.59 17.53 5.35
C GLN A 129 22.96 17.82 3.90
N GLN A 130 23.93 17.11 3.33
CA GLN A 130 24.31 17.23 1.93
C GLN A 130 23.39 16.45 0.98
N ASN A 131 22.62 15.48 1.49
CA ASN A 131 21.73 14.69 0.66
C ASN A 131 20.45 15.46 0.34
N ASP A 132 20.01 15.41 -0.91
CA ASP A 132 18.65 15.82 -1.26
C ASP A 132 17.70 14.66 -0.90
N PHE A 133 17.21 14.70 0.34
CA PHE A 133 16.44 13.61 0.94
C PHE A 133 15.03 14.03 1.33
N ILE A 134 14.04 13.32 0.79
CA ILE A 134 12.62 13.53 1.08
C ILE A 134 11.95 12.18 1.36
N ILE A 135 11.23 12.09 2.47
CA ILE A 135 10.34 10.94 2.72
C ILE A 135 9.01 11.24 2.04
N TRP A 136 8.66 10.43 1.04
CA TRP A 136 7.42 10.61 0.29
C TRP A 136 6.21 10.02 0.99
N GLY A 137 6.38 8.91 1.71
CA GLY A 137 5.31 8.28 2.47
C GLY A 137 5.72 6.94 3.06
N ILE A 138 4.84 6.40 3.89
CA ILE A 138 5.06 5.15 4.62
C ILE A 138 4.34 4.00 3.94
N VAL A 139 5.06 2.90 3.74
CA VAL A 139 4.49 1.68 3.18
C VAL A 139 3.57 1.06 4.24
N THR A 140 2.30 0.91 3.90
CA THR A 140 1.29 0.32 4.79
C THR A 140 1.03 -1.15 4.48
N ASN A 141 1.06 -1.50 3.20
CA ASN A 141 0.78 -2.86 2.73
C ASN A 141 1.65 -3.21 1.52
N VAL A 142 1.93 -4.50 1.35
CA VAL A 142 2.59 -5.09 0.18
C VAL A 142 1.63 -6.08 -0.44
N ILE A 143 1.31 -5.89 -1.71
CA ILE A 143 0.45 -6.78 -2.49
C ILE A 143 1.36 -7.59 -3.41
N LYS A 144 1.54 -8.86 -3.06
CA LYS A 144 2.35 -9.81 -3.80
C LYS A 144 1.47 -10.64 -4.73
N LYS A 145 1.90 -10.77 -5.98
CA LYS A 145 1.32 -11.73 -6.92
C LYS A 145 2.08 -13.04 -6.77
N VAL A 146 1.35 -14.13 -6.49
CA VAL A 146 1.89 -15.50 -6.44
C VAL A 146 1.74 -16.20 -7.78
#